data_AF-A0A9E4Y4M4-F1
#
_entry.id   AF-A0A9E4Y4M4-F1
#
_cell.length_a   1.000
_cell.length_b   1.000
_cell.length_c   1.000
_cell.angle_alpha   90.00
_cell.angle_beta   90.00
_cell.angle_gamma   90.00
#
_symmetry.space_group_name_H-M   'P 1'
#
loop_
_entity.id
_entity.type
_entity.pdbx_description
1 polymer ?
#
loop_
_entity_poly.entity_id
_entity_poly.type
_entity_poly.pdbx_seq_one_letter_code
_entity_poly.pdbx_strand_id
1 'polypeptide(L)'
;FAEWVIRTDVPRDQADQLERRLVNATREGVNSFGEISRARASQGMPESDVAEYVRNFTYFLGPGERRGQQEFKRRLNKLPEWRPPAPKIKPHEPNEPAIQEVIQTS
;
A
#
# COMPACT_ATOMS: atom_id res chain seq x y z
N PHE A 1 -8.93 4.94 2.92
CA PHE A 1 -8.28 6.24 2.62
C PHE A 1 -6.79 6.06 2.69
N ALA A 2 -6.03 6.56 1.72
CA ALA A 2 -4.58 6.61 1.79
C ALA A 2 -4.17 8.07 1.93
N GLU A 3 -3.28 8.36 2.87
CA GLU A 3 -2.76 9.71 3.11
C GLU A 3 -1.24 9.66 3.13
N TRP A 4 -0.62 10.71 2.61
CA TRP A 4 0.79 10.97 2.85
C TRP A 4 0.92 11.69 4.17
N VAL A 5 1.76 11.17 5.06
CA VAL A 5 2.02 11.74 6.38
C VAL A 5 3.51 12.00 6.54
N ILE A 6 3.85 13.10 7.20
CA ILE A 6 5.22 13.47 7.52
C ILE A 6 5.40 13.31 9.03
N ARG A 7 6.53 12.77 9.46
CA ARG A 7 6.83 12.66 10.89
C ARG A 7 6.90 14.05 11.51
N THR A 8 6.45 14.14 12.76
CA THR A 8 6.35 15.42 13.49
C THR A 8 7.69 16.05 13.84
N ASP A 9 8.78 15.29 13.77
CA ASP A 9 10.14 15.75 14.07
C ASP A 9 10.90 16.29 12.84
N VAL A 10 10.29 16.26 11.66
CA VAL A 10 10.88 16.83 10.45
C VAL A 10 10.77 18.36 10.47
N PRO A 11 11.84 19.10 10.14
CA PRO A 11 11.79 20.56 10.05
C PRO A 11 10.71 21.04 9.06
N ARG A 12 9.99 22.10 9.46
CA ARG A 12 8.82 22.60 8.72
C ARG A 12 9.12 22.91 7.26
N ASP A 13 10.24 23.58 6.98
CA ASP A 13 10.60 23.96 5.61
C ASP A 13 10.80 22.75 4.69
N GLN A 14 11.36 21.66 5.22
CA GLN A 14 11.54 20.41 4.47
C GLN A 14 10.20 19.73 4.23
N ALA A 15 9.31 19.74 5.23
CA ALA A 15 7.96 19.21 5.10
C ALA A 15 7.16 19.97 4.02
N ASP A 16 7.20 21.31 4.05
CA ASP A 16 6.51 22.16 3.07
C ASP A 16 7.12 22.02 1.66
N GLN A 17 8.44 21.76 1.55
CA GLN A 17 9.07 21.47 0.26
C GLN A 17 8.61 20.13 -0.30
N LEU A 18 8.55 19.08 0.53
CA LEU A 18 8.05 17.77 0.12
C LEU A 18 6.58 17.84 -0.31
N GLU A 19 5.74 18.52 0.47
CA GLU A 19 4.32 18.71 0.16
C GLU A 19 4.15 19.35 -1.23
N ARG A 20 4.85 20.46 -1.50
CA ARG A 20 4.78 21.14 -2.80
C ARG A 20 5.19 20.23 -3.96
N ARG A 21 6.31 19.50 -3.82
CA ARG A 21 6.78 18.57 -4.86
C ARG A 21 5.79 17.45 -5.11
N LEU A 22 5.25 16.85 -4.05
CA LEU A 22 4.28 15.76 -4.14
C LEU A 22 2.98 16.22 -4.79
N VAL A 23 2.46 17.38 -4.40
CA VAL A 23 1.24 17.96 -5.00
C VAL A 23 1.44 18.22 -6.49
N ASN A 24 2.57 18.80 -6.88
CA ASN A 24 2.87 19.08 -8.28
C ASN A 24 3.01 17.79 -9.11
N ALA A 25 3.80 16.82 -8.63
CA ALA A 25 3.96 15.52 -9.29
C ALA A 25 2.62 14.77 -9.42
N THR A 26 1.74 14.87 -8.42
CA THR A 26 0.41 14.26 -8.48
C THR A 26 -0.45 14.93 -9.55
N ARG A 27 -0.43 16.27 -9.64
CA ARG A 27 -1.16 17.02 -10.68
C ARG A 27 -0.65 16.67 -12.08
N GLU A 28 0.66 16.58 -12.26
CA GLU A 28 1.29 16.14 -13.51
C GLU A 28 0.84 14.72 -13.87
N GLY A 29 0.89 13.79 -12.91
CA GLY A 29 0.44 12.41 -13.12
C GLY A 29 -1.03 12.29 -13.51
N VAL A 30 -1.92 13.08 -12.90
CA VAL A 30 -3.36 13.12 -13.26
C VAL A 30 -3.55 13.56 -14.71
N ASN A 31 -2.77 14.54 -15.18
CA ASN A 31 -2.83 15.00 -16.56
C ASN A 31 -2.23 13.99 -17.55
N SER A 32 -1.36 13.09 -17.08
CA SER A 32 -0.68 12.07 -17.88
C SER A 32 -1.28 10.66 -17.74
N PHE A 33 -2.54 10.52 -17.33
CA PHE A 33 -3.15 9.19 -17.15
C PHE A 33 -3.11 8.29 -18.38
N GLY A 34 -3.22 8.82 -19.59
CA GLY A 34 -3.10 8.01 -20.81
C GLY A 34 -1.72 7.33 -20.92
N GLU A 35 -0.65 8.09 -20.70
CA GLU A 35 0.72 7.58 -20.73
C GLU A 35 0.95 6.56 -19.61
N ILE A 36 0.48 6.86 -18.40
CA ILE A 36 0.57 5.96 -17.23
C ILE A 36 -0.17 4.65 -17.50
N SER A 37 -1.39 4.72 -18.06
CA SER A 37 -2.21 3.54 -18.30
C SER A 37 -1.56 2.62 -19.32
N ARG A 38 -1.03 3.18 -20.41
CA ARG A 38 -0.29 2.42 -21.42
C ARG A 38 0.97 1.77 -20.84
N ALA A 39 1.74 2.51 -20.04
CA ALA A 39 2.97 2.01 -19.44
C ALA A 39 2.74 0.92 -18.38
N ARG A 40 1.53 0.87 -17.79
CA ARG A 40 1.15 -0.07 -16.74
C ARG A 40 0.28 -1.23 -17.22
N ALA A 41 -0.17 -1.19 -18.47
CA ALA A 41 -0.94 -2.26 -19.08
C ALA A 41 -0.13 -3.57 -19.12
N SER A 42 -0.84 -4.69 -18.97
CA SER A 42 -0.26 -6.03 -19.05
C SER A 42 -1.26 -7.00 -19.66
N GLN A 43 -0.83 -8.23 -19.93
CA GLN A 43 -1.71 -9.27 -20.47
C GLN A 43 -2.93 -9.57 -19.58
N GLY A 44 -2.80 -9.36 -18.25
CA GLY A 44 -3.90 -9.56 -17.30
C GLY A 44 -4.70 -8.29 -16.95
N MET A 45 -4.30 -7.12 -17.46
CA MET A 45 -4.97 -5.85 -17.20
C MET A 45 -4.73 -4.90 -18.38
N PRO A 46 -5.66 -4.82 -19.34
CA PRO A 46 -5.50 -3.98 -20.53
C PRO A 46 -5.47 -2.50 -20.16
N GLU A 47 -4.96 -1.66 -21.07
CA GLU A 47 -4.83 -0.21 -20.85
C GLU A 47 -6.16 0.46 -20.45
N SER A 48 -7.27 0.02 -21.04
CA SER A 48 -8.62 0.51 -20.70
C SER A 48 -8.95 0.32 -19.22
N ASP A 49 -8.63 -0.86 -18.70
CA ASP A 49 -8.98 -1.26 -17.34
C ASP A 49 -8.06 -0.54 -16.35
N VAL A 50 -6.77 -0.40 -16.70
CA VAL A 50 -5.85 0.45 -15.92
C VAL A 50 -6.37 1.89 -15.90
N ALA A 51 -6.76 2.44 -17.04
CA ALA A 51 -7.23 3.82 -17.16
C ALA A 51 -8.51 4.07 -16.37
N GLU A 52 -9.46 3.15 -16.41
CA GLU A 52 -10.68 3.20 -15.60
C GLU A 52 -10.33 3.13 -14.11
N TYR A 53 -9.51 2.17 -13.72
CA TYR A 53 -9.10 1.98 -12.33
C TYR A 53 -8.43 3.21 -11.74
N VAL A 54 -7.44 3.80 -12.43
CA VAL A 54 -6.73 4.98 -11.90
C VAL A 54 -7.62 6.23 -11.88
N ARG A 55 -8.52 6.42 -12.85
CA ARG A 55 -9.45 7.56 -12.85
C ARG A 55 -10.46 7.52 -11.72
N ASN A 56 -10.79 6.34 -11.23
CA ASN A 56 -11.79 6.16 -10.17
C ASN A 56 -11.26 6.51 -8.76
N PHE A 57 -9.99 6.87 -8.61
CA PHE A 57 -9.46 7.37 -7.35
C PHE A 57 -9.65 8.87 -7.17
N THR A 58 -9.92 9.25 -5.92
CA THR A 58 -9.81 10.64 -5.46
C THR A 58 -8.41 10.89 -4.91
N TYR A 59 -7.59 11.65 -5.64
CA TYR A 59 -6.19 11.92 -5.30
C TYR A 59 -5.98 13.12 -4.37
N PHE A 60 -6.98 13.98 -4.21
CA PHE A 60 -6.94 15.17 -3.37
C PHE A 60 -8.02 15.10 -2.29
N LEU A 61 -7.62 15.27 -1.03
CA LEU A 61 -8.54 15.17 0.10
C LEU A 61 -9.20 16.51 0.37
N GLY A 62 -10.45 16.65 -0.07
CA GLY A 62 -11.31 17.78 0.21
C GLY A 62 -12.15 17.59 1.48
N PRO A 63 -13.10 18.51 1.73
CA PRO A 63 -13.99 18.42 2.89
C PRO A 63 -14.83 17.14 2.94
N GLY A 64 -15.21 16.60 1.77
CA GLY A 64 -15.99 15.35 1.68
C GLY A 64 -15.19 14.16 2.19
N GLU A 65 -13.97 13.99 1.67
CA GLU A 65 -13.06 12.90 2.00
C GLU A 65 -12.66 12.96 3.48
N ARG A 66 -12.40 14.18 4.00
CA ARG A 66 -12.11 14.40 5.43
C ARG A 66 -13.27 14.00 6.34
N ARG A 67 -14.51 14.33 5.96
CA ARG A 67 -15.70 13.87 6.69
C ARG A 67 -15.81 12.34 6.66
N GLY A 68 -15.56 11.72 5.51
CA GLY A 68 -15.53 10.27 5.38
C GLY A 68 -14.49 9.60 6.28
N GLN A 69 -13.29 10.16 6.35
CA GLN A 69 -12.22 9.69 7.24
C GLN A 69 -12.59 9.82 8.72
N GLN A 70 -13.15 10.95 9.14
CA GLN A 70 -13.59 11.16 10.52
C GLN A 70 -14.67 10.17 10.92
N GLU A 71 -15.65 9.95 10.05
CA GLU A 71 -16.72 9.00 10.29
C GLU A 71 -16.20 7.56 10.33
N PHE A 72 -15.28 7.21 9.44
CA PHE A 72 -14.61 5.90 9.47
C PHE A 72 -13.86 5.68 10.79
N LYS A 73 -13.03 6.64 11.22
CA LYS A 73 -12.31 6.58 12.51
C LYS A 73 -13.29 6.45 13.69
N ARG A 74 -14.37 7.22 13.68
CA ARG A 74 -15.42 7.17 14.73
C ARG A 74 -16.06 5.78 14.83
N ARG A 75 -16.34 5.13 13.69
CA ARG A 75 -16.91 3.77 13.67
C ARG A 75 -15.89 2.71 14.05
N LEU A 76 -14.67 2.82 13.55
CA LEU A 76 -13.58 1.90 13.86
C LEU A 76 -13.33 1.81 15.37
N ASN A 77 -13.34 2.95 16.08
CA ASN A 77 -13.17 3.01 17.53
C ASN A 77 -14.30 2.36 18.35
N LYS A 78 -15.44 2.02 17.73
CA LYS A 78 -16.54 1.31 18.38
C LYS A 78 -16.47 -0.20 18.19
N LEU A 79 -15.63 -0.67 17.28
CA LEU A 79 -15.43 -2.10 17.10
C LEU A 79 -14.63 -2.62 18.30
N PRO A 80 -14.93 -3.84 18.78
CA PRO A 80 -14.05 -4.50 19.72
C PRO A 80 -12.64 -4.60 19.12
N GLU A 81 -11.59 -4.64 19.94
CA GLU A 81 -10.23 -4.93 19.46
C GLU A 81 -10.27 -6.24 18.67
N TRP A 82 -10.27 -6.14 17.35
CA TRP A 82 -10.10 -7.29 16.49
C TRP A 82 -8.60 -7.53 16.38
N ARG A 83 -8.14 -8.66 16.93
CA ARG A 83 -6.80 -9.19 16.66
C ARG A 83 -6.97 -10.44 15.80
N PRO A 84 -6.20 -10.59 14.70
CA PRO A 84 -6.14 -11.87 14.02
C PRO A 84 -5.75 -12.94 15.04
N PRO A 85 -6.34 -14.15 14.99
CA PRO A 85 -5.88 -15.24 15.82
C PRO A 85 -4.38 -15.46 15.54
N ALA A 86 -3.58 -15.57 16.62
CA ALA A 86 -2.16 -15.83 16.47
C ALA A 86 -1.98 -17.08 15.58
N PRO A 87 -1.03 -17.05 14.62
CA PRO A 87 -0.74 -18.23 13.83
C PRO A 87 -0.44 -19.37 14.79
N LYS A 88 -1.15 -20.50 14.64
CA LYS A 88 -0.86 -21.72 15.38
C LYS A 88 0.56 -22.12 15.00
N ILE A 89 1.53 -21.81 15.85
CA ILE A 89 2.86 -22.40 15.77
C ILE A 89 2.61 -23.90 16.01
N LYS A 90 2.59 -24.68 14.93
CA LYS A 90 2.68 -26.14 15.08
C LYS A 90 4.02 -26.38 15.79
N PRO A 91 4.05 -27.18 16.88
CA PRO A 91 5.30 -27.61 17.46
C PRO A 91 6.19 -28.12 16.33
N HIS A 92 7.41 -27.60 16.25
CA HIS A 92 8.42 -28.11 15.35
C HIS A 92 8.60 -29.58 15.71
N GLU A 93 8.11 -30.49 14.86
CA GLU A 93 8.45 -31.91 15.00
C GLU A 93 9.98 -32.00 14.94
N PRO A 94 10.63 -32.68 15.89
CA PRO A 94 12.08 -32.85 15.82
C PRO A 94 12.41 -33.58 14.52
N ASN A 95 13.22 -32.94 13.68
CA ASN A 95 13.73 -33.55 12.46
C ASN A 95 14.39 -34.88 12.83
N GLU A 96 13.92 -35.98 12.22
CA GLU A 96 14.60 -37.27 12.26
C GLU A 96 16.06 -37.10 11.79
N PRO A 97 17.01 -37.84 12.38
CA PRO A 97 18.43 -37.64 12.12
C PRO A 97 18.75 -37.92 10.65
N ALA A 98 19.54 -37.01 10.06
CA ALA A 98 20.03 -37.12 8.69
C ALA A 98 20.62 -38.51 8.44
N ILE A 99 20.05 -39.24 7.48
CA ILE A 99 20.64 -40.45 6.94
C ILE A 99 21.97 -40.05 6.31
N GLN A 100 23.07 -40.52 6.92
CA GLN A 100 24.38 -40.57 6.29
C GLN A 100 24.31 -41.59 5.14
N GLU A 101 24.20 -41.12 3.89
CA GLU A 101 24.59 -41.95 2.76
C GLU A 101 26.03 -41.62 2.35
N VAL A 102 26.89 -42.54 2.77
CA VAL A 102 28.22 -42.82 2.23
C VAL A 102 28.07 -43.19 0.76
N ILE A 103 28.76 -42.49 -0.15
CA ILE A 103 29.23 -43.12 -1.39
C ILE A 103 30.69 -42.74 -1.61
N GLN A 104 31.55 -43.75 -1.43
CA GLN A 104 32.93 -43.80 -1.87
C GLN A 104 33.02 -43.83 -3.40
N THR A 105 33.96 -43.05 -3.92
CA THR A 105 34.77 -43.20 -5.15
C THR A 105 34.48 -44.32 -6.15
N SER A 106 34.43 -43.94 -7.43
CA SER A 106 35.29 -44.49 -8.50
C SER A 106 35.50 -43.45 -9.59
#